data_AF-A0ABD3PQ01-F1
#
_entry.id   AF-A0ABD3PQ01-F1
#
_cell.length_a   1.000
_cell.length_b   1.000
_cell.length_c   1.000
_cell.angle_alpha   90.00
_cell.angle_beta   90.00
_cell.angle_gamma   90.00
#
_symmetry.space_group_name_H-M   'P 1'
#
loop_
_entity.id
_entity.type
_entity.pdbx_description
1 polymer ?
#
loop_
_entity_poly.entity_id
_entity_poly.type
_entity_poly.pdbx_seq_one_letter_code
_entity_poly.pdbx_strand_id
1 'polypeptide(L)'
;MAIDPPAQHHHSESDSSPPSVTPPQPFEIALIRKLESKTKSVRHAFLLLDVDGNGRISPEDVRTVLHNEFGMDMTKEQEAWIFPRFAGRNKGASSCDNTQSGMNYGEFAKYFNDVSSATLPSSQSGSAAAVGFHIEQGNGNIDREFPIHLTPETKRLQLRHQLRQTLSAHSSRTRGGSGMKETSLFLAIDVHRSGKVTMQEFLDWLNSVGMEWNMEKMMLAVLGCHSQKDEKDRNKLELHLFGKDGDGMEAGGKEAGMTEHEFAEFLESLNKDDYADERVKSDMEELQDRRRV
;
A
#
# COMPACT_ATOMS: atom_id res chain seq x y z
N MET A 1 21.92 -31.98 71.10
CA MET A 1 20.89 -32.41 70.13
C MET A 1 20.16 -31.16 69.68
N ALA A 2 20.52 -30.63 68.50
CA ALA A 2 19.87 -29.47 67.89
C ALA A 2 18.93 -30.01 66.79
N ILE A 3 17.66 -29.63 66.84
CA ILE A 3 16.61 -30.05 65.91
C ILE A 3 16.40 -28.88 64.96
N ASP A 4 16.76 -29.07 63.68
CA ASP A 4 16.51 -28.09 62.62
C ASP A 4 15.01 -28.02 62.28
N PRO A 5 14.45 -26.82 62.05
CA PRO A 5 13.06 -26.65 61.65
C PRO A 5 12.86 -26.92 60.14
N PRO A 6 11.69 -27.43 59.74
CA PRO A 6 11.42 -27.81 58.34
C PRO A 6 11.20 -26.57 57.46
N ALA A 7 11.85 -26.56 56.30
CA ALA A 7 11.72 -25.55 55.27
C ALA A 7 10.28 -25.53 54.69
N GLN A 8 9.60 -24.38 54.81
CA GLN A 8 8.31 -24.14 54.19
C GLN A 8 8.51 -23.74 52.72
N HIS A 9 8.28 -24.69 51.82
CA HIS A 9 8.15 -24.41 50.39
C HIS A 9 6.83 -23.69 50.11
N HIS A 10 6.88 -22.37 50.03
CA HIS A 10 5.80 -21.57 49.45
C HIS A 10 5.81 -21.74 47.92
N HIS A 11 4.98 -22.67 47.42
CA HIS A 11 4.53 -22.63 46.03
C HIS A 11 3.64 -21.40 45.84
N SER A 12 4.25 -20.29 45.45
CA SER A 12 3.53 -19.15 44.88
C SER A 12 3.05 -19.57 43.50
N GLU A 13 1.90 -20.24 43.44
CA GLU A 13 1.08 -20.33 42.22
C GLU A 13 0.72 -18.89 41.84
N SER A 14 1.55 -18.30 40.99
CA SER A 14 1.27 -17.04 40.30
C SER A 14 0.05 -17.27 39.43
N ASP A 15 -1.12 -17.02 40.02
CA ASP A 15 -2.44 -17.05 39.43
C ASP A 15 -2.42 -16.20 38.15
N SER A 16 -2.21 -16.88 37.02
CA SER A 16 -2.14 -16.29 35.69
C SER A 16 -3.55 -15.92 35.25
N SER A 17 -4.08 -14.86 35.86
CA SER A 17 -5.30 -14.21 35.39
C SER A 17 -5.12 -13.93 33.88
N PRO A 18 -6.08 -14.33 33.03
CA PRO A 18 -5.98 -14.10 31.60
C PRO A 18 -5.75 -12.60 31.36
N PRO A 19 -4.85 -12.22 30.43
CA PRO A 19 -4.55 -10.83 30.16
C PRO A 19 -5.86 -10.09 29.87
N SER A 20 -6.17 -9.09 30.69
CA SER A 20 -7.41 -8.33 30.59
C SER A 20 -7.48 -7.74 29.18
N VAL A 21 -8.42 -8.22 28.37
CA VAL A 21 -8.69 -7.67 27.04
C VAL A 21 -9.18 -6.24 27.27
N THR A 22 -8.34 -5.26 26.97
CA THR A 22 -8.74 -3.86 27.07
C THR A 22 -9.89 -3.61 26.10
N PRO A 23 -10.97 -2.92 26.50
CA PRO A 23 -12.05 -2.60 25.57
C PRO A 23 -11.52 -1.70 24.44
N PRO A 24 -12.08 -1.79 23.21
CA PRO A 24 -11.73 -0.89 22.11
C PRO A 24 -11.94 0.58 22.48
N GLN A 25 -10.98 1.42 22.10
CA GLN A 25 -11.07 2.86 22.26
C GLN A 25 -12.04 3.46 21.22
N PRO A 26 -12.67 4.61 21.51
CA PRO A 26 -13.62 5.23 20.58
C PRO A 26 -13.06 5.51 19.17
N PHE A 27 -11.78 5.89 19.07
CA PHE A 27 -11.13 6.16 17.79
C PHE A 27 -10.90 4.88 16.96
N GLU A 28 -10.63 3.74 17.61
CA GLU A 28 -10.50 2.43 16.95
C GLU A 28 -11.84 2.07 16.27
N ILE A 29 -12.95 2.28 16.98
CA ILE A 29 -14.30 2.03 16.47
C ILE A 29 -14.63 2.97 15.30
N ALA A 30 -14.27 4.26 15.41
CA ALA A 30 -14.45 5.22 14.32
C ALA A 30 -13.65 4.82 13.07
N LEU A 31 -12.39 4.41 13.24
CA LEU A 31 -11.54 3.91 12.16
C LEU A 31 -12.18 2.71 11.45
N ILE A 32 -12.60 1.68 12.21
CA ILE A 32 -13.21 0.48 11.61
C ILE A 32 -14.50 0.81 10.88
N ARG A 33 -15.39 1.62 11.47
CA ARG A 33 -16.62 2.06 10.79
C ARG A 33 -16.33 2.82 9.49
N LYS A 34 -15.28 3.64 9.48
CA LYS A 34 -14.85 4.37 8.30
C LYS A 34 -14.34 3.41 7.22
N LEU A 35 -13.56 2.40 7.59
CA LEU A 35 -13.11 1.34 6.68
C LEU A 35 -14.28 0.51 6.13
N GLU A 36 -15.26 0.14 6.96
CA GLU A 36 -16.50 -0.53 6.53
C GLU A 36 -17.29 0.32 5.53
N SER A 37 -17.33 1.64 5.74
CA SER A 37 -18.04 2.55 4.82
C SER A 37 -17.40 2.65 3.42
N LYS A 38 -16.08 2.45 3.32
CA LYS A 38 -15.34 2.52 2.04
C LYS A 38 -15.15 1.17 1.37
N THR A 39 -15.14 0.08 2.13
CA THR A 39 -14.73 -1.24 1.64
C THR A 39 -15.85 -2.25 1.75
N LYS A 40 -15.91 -3.19 0.79
CA LYS A 40 -16.98 -4.20 0.73
C LYS A 40 -16.73 -5.41 1.63
N SER A 41 -15.52 -5.55 2.16
CA SER A 41 -15.10 -6.71 2.96
C SER A 41 -13.83 -6.39 3.72
N VAL A 42 -13.58 -7.12 4.81
CA VAL A 42 -12.34 -7.03 5.61
C VAL A 42 -11.07 -7.17 4.77
N ARG A 43 -11.06 -8.05 3.74
CA ARG A 43 -9.91 -8.20 2.83
C ARG A 43 -9.62 -6.93 2.03
N HIS A 44 -10.66 -6.24 1.55
CA HIS A 44 -10.51 -4.97 0.85
C HIS A 44 -10.05 -3.86 1.80
N ALA A 45 -10.50 -3.85 3.06
CA ALA A 45 -9.99 -2.92 4.07
C ALA A 45 -8.50 -3.16 4.35
N PHE A 46 -8.08 -4.42 4.41
CA PHE A 46 -6.67 -4.78 4.56
C PHE A 46 -5.82 -4.26 3.41
N LEU A 47 -6.20 -4.57 2.17
CA LEU A 47 -5.49 -4.11 0.97
C LEU A 47 -5.51 -2.59 0.80
N LEU A 48 -6.54 -1.92 1.33
CA LEU A 48 -6.58 -0.46 1.37
C LEU A 48 -5.54 0.10 2.34
N LEU A 49 -5.33 -0.57 3.47
CA LEU A 49 -4.36 -0.19 4.50
C LEU A 49 -2.94 -0.65 4.20
N ASP A 50 -2.73 -1.70 3.43
CA ASP A 50 -1.41 -2.23 3.04
C ASP A 50 -0.91 -1.47 1.79
N VAL A 51 -0.42 -0.24 2.00
CA VAL A 51 -0.11 0.71 0.92
C VAL A 51 1.08 0.27 0.09
N ASP A 52 2.08 -0.34 0.73
CA ASP A 52 3.27 -0.84 0.07
C ASP A 52 3.10 -2.27 -0.49
N GLY A 53 2.00 -2.96 -0.15
CA GLY A 53 1.64 -4.27 -0.67
C GLY A 53 2.53 -5.39 -0.14
N ASN A 54 3.18 -5.20 1.00
CA ASN A 54 4.09 -6.18 1.57
C ASN A 54 3.36 -7.34 2.31
N GLY A 55 2.02 -7.29 2.36
CA GLY A 55 1.19 -8.26 3.06
C GLY A 55 1.07 -8.02 4.57
N ARG A 56 1.48 -6.83 5.04
CA ARG A 56 1.42 -6.38 6.44
C ARG A 56 1.06 -4.89 6.46
N ILE A 57 0.23 -4.51 7.42
CA ILE A 57 -0.10 -3.12 7.66
C ILE A 57 0.89 -2.57 8.67
N SER A 58 1.78 -1.66 8.24
CA SER A 58 2.66 -0.91 9.13
C SER A 58 1.92 0.28 9.76
N PRO A 59 2.43 0.84 10.86
CA PRO A 59 1.88 2.07 11.42
C PRO A 59 1.89 3.26 10.45
N GLU A 60 2.93 3.35 9.62
CA GLU A 60 3.07 4.34 8.55
C GLU A 60 1.97 4.20 7.51
N ASP A 61 1.56 2.98 7.15
CA ASP A 61 0.50 2.79 6.19
C ASP A 61 -0.86 3.26 6.73
N VAL A 62 -1.17 2.94 7.99
CA VAL A 62 -2.40 3.40 8.64
C VAL A 62 -2.46 4.92 8.67
N ARG A 63 -1.34 5.58 9.02
CA ARG A 63 -1.26 7.05 9.03
C ARG A 63 -1.45 7.64 7.63
N THR A 64 -0.82 7.03 6.63
CA THR A 64 -0.89 7.46 5.23
C THR A 64 -2.32 7.37 4.70
N VAL A 65 -3.00 6.25 4.94
CA VAL A 65 -4.38 6.05 4.48
C VAL A 65 -5.35 6.93 5.27
N LEU A 66 -5.14 7.11 6.58
CA LEU A 66 -5.93 8.02 7.38
C LEU A 66 -5.88 9.46 6.85
N HIS A 67 -4.69 9.95 6.58
CA HIS A 67 -4.50 11.29 6.04
C HIS A 67 -5.10 11.40 4.63
N ASN A 68 -4.77 10.46 3.73
CA ASN A 68 -5.10 10.60 2.30
C ASN A 68 -6.57 10.24 1.96
N GLU A 69 -7.11 9.16 2.52
CA GLU A 69 -8.44 8.66 2.15
C GLU A 69 -9.55 9.20 3.04
N PHE A 70 -9.19 9.63 4.25
CA PHE A 70 -10.16 10.07 5.26
C PHE A 70 -9.99 11.52 5.68
N GLY A 71 -8.86 12.17 5.37
CA GLY A 71 -8.56 13.53 5.80
C GLY A 71 -8.40 13.62 7.32
N MET A 72 -7.78 12.59 7.92
CA MET A 72 -7.68 12.42 9.36
C MET A 72 -6.23 12.15 9.73
N ASP A 73 -5.71 12.89 10.70
CA ASP A 73 -4.37 12.64 11.24
C ASP A 73 -4.44 11.69 12.43
N MET A 74 -3.48 10.76 12.48
CA MET A 74 -3.35 9.79 13.56
C MET A 74 -2.17 10.18 14.45
N THR A 75 -2.42 10.34 15.74
CA THR A 75 -1.36 10.65 16.70
C THR A 75 -0.55 9.40 17.05
N LYS A 76 0.70 9.59 17.52
CA LYS A 76 1.56 8.46 17.94
C LYS A 76 0.97 7.67 19.10
N GLU A 77 0.18 8.31 19.96
CA GLU A 77 -0.52 7.65 21.06
C GLU A 77 -1.61 6.72 20.53
N GLN A 78 -2.41 7.18 19.55
CA GLN A 78 -3.44 6.36 18.92
C GLN A 78 -2.84 5.14 18.20
N GLU A 79 -1.71 5.35 17.53
CA GLU A 79 -0.94 4.27 16.92
C GLU A 79 -0.49 3.22 17.94
N ALA A 80 0.02 3.68 19.09
CA ALA A 80 0.41 2.82 20.21
C ALA A 80 -0.77 2.13 20.91
N TRP A 81 -2.01 2.49 20.60
CA TRP A 81 -3.18 1.73 21.06
C TRP A 81 -3.56 0.60 20.09
N ILE A 82 -3.35 0.79 18.78
CA ILE A 82 -3.67 -0.22 17.76
C ILE A 82 -2.65 -1.36 17.82
N PHE A 83 -1.36 -1.09 17.58
CA PHE A 83 -0.38 -2.14 17.30
C PHE A 83 0.02 -3.04 18.51
N PRO A 84 0.11 -2.54 19.75
CA PRO A 84 0.45 -3.37 20.90
C PRO A 84 -0.57 -4.44 21.28
N ARG A 85 -1.85 -4.30 20.86
CA ARG A 85 -2.85 -5.38 21.03
C ARG A 85 -2.44 -6.68 20.34
N PHE A 86 -1.53 -6.61 19.35
CA PHE A 86 -1.08 -7.75 18.56
C PHE A 86 0.24 -8.33 19.04
N ALA A 87 1.19 -7.47 19.41
CA ALA A 87 2.50 -7.89 19.91
C ALA A 87 2.39 -8.77 21.18
N GLY A 88 1.34 -8.59 21.97
CA GLY A 88 1.14 -9.30 23.25
C GLY A 88 0.73 -10.77 23.16
N ARG A 89 0.19 -11.27 22.04
CA ARG A 89 -0.30 -12.67 21.95
C ARG A 89 0.76 -13.68 21.53
N ASN A 90 1.82 -13.26 20.84
CA ASN A 90 2.92 -14.14 20.44
C ASN A 90 4.13 -14.01 21.38
N LYS A 91 3.88 -13.84 22.69
CA LYS A 91 4.92 -13.72 23.73
C LYS A 91 5.75 -15.00 23.97
N GLY A 92 5.58 -16.05 23.15
CA GLY A 92 6.31 -17.31 23.24
C GLY A 92 7.54 -17.44 22.34
N ALA A 93 7.76 -16.50 21.40
CA ALA A 93 8.92 -16.50 20.53
C ALA A 93 9.60 -15.13 20.60
N SER A 94 10.63 -15.05 21.44
CA SER A 94 11.52 -13.91 21.61
C SER A 94 12.37 -13.68 20.34
N SER A 95 11.72 -13.28 19.26
CA SER A 95 12.41 -12.78 18.07
C SER A 95 12.58 -11.27 18.25
N CYS A 96 13.78 -10.87 18.67
CA CYS A 96 14.22 -9.49 18.86
C CYS A 96 14.49 -8.75 17.54
N ASP A 97 13.88 -9.19 16.44
CA ASP A 97 14.05 -8.56 15.15
C ASP A 97 12.96 -7.49 14.95
N ASN A 98 13.32 -6.26 15.28
CA ASN A 98 12.49 -5.05 15.22
C ASN A 98 12.08 -4.65 13.79
N THR A 99 12.45 -5.43 12.78
CA THR A 99 12.35 -5.07 11.36
C THR A 99 11.03 -5.45 10.69
N GLN A 100 10.17 -6.24 11.35
CA GLN A 100 8.83 -6.59 10.83
C GLN A 100 7.70 -6.06 11.74
N SER A 101 7.74 -4.76 12.03
CA SER A 101 6.68 -4.09 12.77
C SER A 101 5.47 -3.85 11.87
N GLY A 102 4.53 -4.79 11.85
CA GLY A 102 3.30 -4.65 11.08
C GLY A 102 2.31 -5.79 11.30
N MET A 103 1.03 -5.50 11.07
CA MET A 103 -0.08 -6.43 11.30
C MET A 103 -0.36 -7.25 10.04
N ASN A 104 -0.27 -8.57 10.11
CA ASN A 104 -0.65 -9.41 8.98
C ASN A 104 -2.18 -9.50 8.81
N TYR A 105 -2.64 -10.05 7.69
CA TYR A 105 -4.09 -10.16 7.41
C TYR A 105 -4.89 -10.87 8.50
N GLY A 106 -4.38 -11.95 9.09
CA GLY A 106 -5.08 -12.71 10.13
C GLY A 106 -5.24 -11.90 11.42
N GLU A 107 -4.20 -11.17 11.80
CA GLU A 107 -4.22 -10.26 12.94
C GLU A 107 -5.20 -9.10 12.71
N PHE A 108 -5.17 -8.51 11.51
CA PHE A 108 -6.07 -7.44 11.13
C PHE A 108 -7.53 -7.88 11.05
N ALA A 109 -7.81 -9.03 10.46
CA ALA A 109 -9.19 -9.51 10.37
C ALA A 109 -9.80 -9.72 11.75
N LYS A 110 -8.98 -10.19 12.70
CA LYS A 110 -9.41 -10.34 14.08
C LYS A 110 -9.62 -8.99 14.77
N TYR A 111 -8.67 -8.06 14.64
CA TYR A 111 -8.83 -6.69 15.12
C TYR A 111 -10.14 -6.06 14.64
N PHE A 112 -10.36 -6.16 13.34
CA PHE A 112 -11.52 -5.60 12.66
C PHE A 112 -12.81 -6.14 13.26
N ASN A 113 -12.90 -7.46 13.48
CA ASN A 113 -14.07 -8.10 14.07
C ASN A 113 -14.24 -7.79 15.57
N ASP A 114 -13.15 -7.78 16.32
CA ASP A 114 -13.17 -7.49 17.77
C ASP A 114 -13.64 -6.05 18.01
N VAL A 115 -13.22 -5.09 17.17
CA VAL A 115 -13.60 -3.68 17.27
C VAL A 115 -14.98 -3.41 16.65
N SER A 116 -15.36 -4.07 15.54
CA SER A 116 -16.68 -3.88 14.93
C SER A 116 -17.81 -4.45 15.79
N SER A 117 -17.55 -5.54 16.50
CA SER A 117 -18.51 -6.15 17.43
C SER A 117 -18.65 -5.40 18.75
N ALA A 118 -17.75 -4.47 19.05
CA ALA A 118 -17.82 -3.68 20.27
C ALA A 118 -19.01 -2.71 20.23
N THR A 119 -20.08 -3.08 20.93
CA THR A 119 -21.22 -2.19 21.15
C THR A 119 -20.81 -1.07 22.09
N LEU A 120 -20.71 0.15 21.57
CA LEU A 120 -20.61 1.34 22.41
C LEU A 120 -21.91 1.47 23.23
N PRO A 121 -21.81 1.74 24.54
CA PRO A 121 -22.97 2.15 25.32
C PRO A 121 -23.68 3.31 24.62
N SER A 122 -25.02 3.30 24.61
CA SER A 122 -25.82 4.35 23.95
C SER A 122 -25.45 5.76 24.42
N SER A 123 -24.99 5.89 25.68
CA SER A 123 -24.49 7.15 26.26
C SER A 123 -23.20 7.68 25.63
N GLN A 124 -22.40 6.83 24.99
CA GLN A 124 -21.13 7.20 24.32
C GLN A 124 -21.25 7.25 22.78
N SER A 125 -22.38 6.81 22.22
CA SER A 125 -22.55 6.76 20.76
C SER A 125 -22.52 8.15 20.11
N GLY A 126 -23.02 9.19 20.80
CA GLY A 126 -22.92 10.57 20.34
C GLY A 126 -21.50 11.14 20.41
N SER A 127 -20.73 10.75 21.44
CA SER A 127 -19.36 11.20 21.62
C SER A 127 -18.41 10.53 20.63
N ALA A 128 -18.54 9.24 20.32
CA ALA A 128 -17.64 8.57 19.37
C ALA A 128 -17.70 9.15 17.94
N ALA A 129 -18.86 9.69 17.52
CA ALA A 129 -18.98 10.39 16.24
C ALA A 129 -18.29 11.77 16.25
N ALA A 130 -18.12 12.38 17.43
CA ALA A 130 -17.52 13.71 17.60
C ALA A 130 -16.05 13.68 18.07
N VAL A 131 -15.62 12.61 18.74
CA VAL A 131 -14.31 12.46 19.40
C VAL A 131 -13.21 12.00 18.44
N GLY A 132 -13.55 11.48 17.26
CA GLY A 132 -12.59 10.72 16.46
C GLY A 132 -11.45 11.54 15.87
N PHE A 133 -11.77 12.60 15.14
CA PHE A 133 -10.80 13.29 14.29
C PHE A 133 -11.29 14.71 14.11
N HIS A 134 -10.92 15.60 15.03
CA HIS A 134 -11.18 17.01 14.85
C HIS A 134 -10.35 17.45 13.65
N ILE A 135 -11.00 17.67 12.51
CA ILE A 135 -10.42 18.47 11.44
C ILE A 135 -10.35 19.87 12.04
N GLU A 136 -9.26 20.18 12.74
CA GLU A 136 -9.03 21.53 13.22
C GLU A 136 -8.85 22.43 11.99
N GLN A 137 -9.97 22.92 11.46
CA GLN A 137 -10.00 24.09 10.57
C GLN A 137 -9.73 25.38 11.37
N GLY A 138 -8.88 25.29 12.41
CA GLY A 138 -8.60 26.32 13.39
C GLY A 138 -7.48 27.23 12.91
N ASN A 139 -7.84 28.48 12.68
CA ASN A 139 -7.01 29.62 12.26
C ASN A 139 -5.90 30.03 13.27
N GLY A 140 -5.42 29.10 14.11
CA GLY A 140 -4.43 29.32 15.15
C GLY A 140 -3.06 28.85 14.68
N ASN A 141 -2.08 29.73 14.83
CA ASN A 141 -0.67 29.61 14.48
C ASN A 141 0.05 28.44 15.20
N ILE A 142 -0.39 27.21 14.95
CA ILE A 142 0.30 25.97 15.32
C ILE A 142 1.39 25.79 14.26
N ASP A 143 2.61 25.64 14.75
CA ASP A 143 3.81 25.35 13.96
C ASP A 143 3.49 24.39 12.81
N ARG A 144 3.71 24.88 11.59
CA ARG A 144 3.47 24.22 10.30
C ARG A 144 3.72 22.72 10.41
N GLU A 145 2.65 21.95 10.59
CA GLU A 145 2.66 20.54 10.26
C GLU A 145 3.05 20.45 8.79
N PHE A 146 4.21 19.85 8.55
CA PHE A 146 4.68 19.59 7.20
C PHE A 146 3.58 18.78 6.51
N PRO A 147 3.08 19.22 5.34
CA PRO A 147 2.24 18.36 4.51
C PRO A 147 2.96 17.01 4.47
N ILE A 148 2.27 15.94 4.86
CA ILE A 148 2.84 14.59 4.75
C ILE A 148 3.06 14.41 3.26
N HIS A 149 4.26 14.76 2.81
CA HIS A 149 4.69 14.65 1.44
C HIS A 149 4.67 13.16 1.21
N LEU A 150 3.63 12.67 0.53
CA LEU A 150 3.62 11.29 0.05
C LEU A 150 4.98 11.08 -0.57
N THR A 151 5.69 10.07 -0.08
CA THR A 151 6.96 9.75 -0.69
C THR A 151 6.68 9.56 -2.18
N PRO A 152 7.56 10.04 -3.06
CA PRO A 152 7.31 9.91 -4.48
C PRO A 152 7.05 8.47 -4.93
N GLU A 153 7.55 7.50 -4.16
CA GLU A 153 7.30 6.08 -4.30
C GLU A 153 5.85 5.69 -3.97
N THR A 154 5.31 6.16 -2.84
CA THR A 154 3.89 5.95 -2.51
C THR A 154 2.97 6.51 -3.59
N LYS A 155 3.29 7.71 -4.11
CA LYS A 155 2.53 8.34 -5.19
C LYS A 155 2.62 7.52 -6.49
N ARG A 156 3.79 6.99 -6.82
CA ARG A 156 3.99 6.07 -7.94
C ARG A 156 3.13 4.82 -7.78
N LEU A 157 3.19 4.15 -6.64
CA LEU A 157 2.43 2.93 -6.37
C LEU A 157 0.92 3.18 -6.49
N GLN A 158 0.43 4.30 -5.94
CA GLN A 158 -0.96 4.71 -6.08
C GLN A 158 -1.37 4.89 -7.55
N LEU A 159 -0.56 5.59 -8.34
CA LEU A 159 -0.83 5.78 -9.77
C LEU A 159 -0.77 4.45 -10.56
N ARG A 160 0.22 3.60 -10.29
CA ARG A 160 0.31 2.25 -10.90
C ARG A 160 -0.91 1.40 -10.57
N HIS A 161 -1.36 1.43 -9.33
CA HIS A 161 -2.55 0.71 -8.89
C HIS A 161 -3.80 1.25 -9.61
N GLN A 162 -3.99 2.56 -9.66
CA GLN A 162 -5.10 3.19 -10.40
C GLN A 162 -5.09 2.80 -11.89
N LEU A 163 -3.91 2.81 -12.52
CA LEU A 163 -3.74 2.40 -13.92
C LEU A 163 -4.13 0.93 -14.10
N ARG A 164 -3.60 0.03 -13.27
CA ARG A 164 -3.94 -1.41 -13.28
C ARG A 164 -5.42 -1.68 -13.13
N GLN A 165 -6.07 -1.01 -12.18
CA GLN A 165 -7.51 -1.18 -11.95
C GLN A 165 -8.32 -0.79 -13.18
N THR A 166 -7.94 0.29 -13.85
CA THR A 166 -8.67 0.78 -15.02
C THR A 166 -8.49 -0.14 -16.23
N LEU A 167 -7.26 -0.59 -16.47
CA LEU A 167 -6.96 -1.54 -17.55
C LEU A 167 -7.69 -2.86 -17.29
N SER A 168 -7.66 -3.38 -16.06
CA SER A 168 -8.36 -4.60 -15.66
C SER A 168 -9.88 -4.48 -15.80
N ALA A 169 -10.46 -3.34 -15.43
CA ALA A 169 -11.88 -3.08 -15.56
C ALA A 169 -12.33 -3.13 -17.03
N HIS A 170 -11.54 -2.58 -17.95
CA HIS A 170 -11.81 -2.65 -19.39
C HIS A 170 -11.63 -4.06 -19.95
N SER A 171 -10.56 -4.76 -19.56
CA SER A 171 -10.30 -6.14 -19.98
C SER A 171 -11.35 -7.13 -19.47
N SER A 172 -12.08 -6.82 -18.40
CA SER A 172 -13.16 -7.69 -17.88
C SER A 172 -14.48 -7.60 -18.65
N ARG A 173 -14.71 -6.51 -19.40
CA ARG A 173 -15.95 -6.28 -20.15
C ARG A 173 -16.00 -7.06 -21.46
N THR A 174 -14.85 -7.49 -21.98
CA THR A 174 -14.77 -8.28 -23.19
C THR A 174 -15.05 -9.75 -22.85
N ARG A 175 -16.13 -10.29 -23.41
CA ARG A 175 -16.66 -11.63 -23.07
C ARG A 175 -15.85 -12.78 -23.70
N GLY A 176 -14.60 -12.55 -24.06
CA GLY A 176 -13.70 -13.49 -24.75
C GLY A 176 -12.68 -14.13 -23.81
N GLY A 177 -12.15 -15.30 -24.20
CA GLY A 177 -11.15 -16.04 -23.43
C GLY A 177 -9.89 -15.22 -23.10
N SER A 178 -9.14 -15.68 -22.09
CA SER A 178 -8.02 -14.95 -21.45
C SER A 178 -7.04 -14.26 -22.40
N GLY A 179 -6.74 -14.84 -23.57
CA GLY A 179 -5.75 -14.28 -24.52
C GLY A 179 -6.29 -13.21 -25.48
N MET A 180 -7.59 -12.89 -25.46
CA MET A 180 -8.17 -11.83 -26.32
C MET A 180 -8.31 -10.49 -25.60
N LYS A 181 -7.95 -10.41 -24.32
CA LYS A 181 -8.20 -9.23 -23.49
C LYS A 181 -7.21 -8.12 -23.82
N GLU A 182 -5.94 -8.47 -23.99
CA GLU A 182 -4.85 -7.57 -24.31
C GLU A 182 -5.03 -7.04 -25.74
N THR A 183 -5.29 -7.93 -26.71
CA THR A 183 -5.55 -7.55 -28.10
C THR A 183 -6.75 -6.59 -28.22
N SER A 184 -7.85 -6.87 -27.52
CA SER A 184 -9.02 -5.98 -27.58
C SER A 184 -8.76 -4.61 -26.96
N LEU A 185 -7.93 -4.54 -25.92
CA LEU A 185 -7.53 -3.29 -25.29
C LEU A 185 -6.58 -2.51 -26.20
N PHE A 186 -5.58 -3.20 -26.76
CA PHE A 186 -4.65 -2.63 -27.74
C PHE A 186 -5.42 -2.02 -28.92
N LEU A 187 -6.36 -2.76 -29.51
CA LEU A 187 -7.20 -2.28 -30.61
C LEU A 187 -8.16 -1.16 -30.21
N ALA A 188 -8.47 -0.99 -28.92
CA ALA A 188 -9.27 0.13 -28.44
C ALA A 188 -8.44 1.41 -28.29
N ILE A 189 -7.12 1.27 -28.14
CA ILE A 189 -6.17 2.38 -27.96
C ILE A 189 -5.54 2.78 -29.31
N ASP A 190 -5.19 1.83 -30.18
CA ASP A 190 -4.69 2.07 -31.54
C ASP A 190 -5.84 2.53 -32.45
N VAL A 191 -6.24 3.79 -32.27
CA VAL A 191 -7.33 4.45 -33.01
C VAL A 191 -6.96 4.57 -34.48
N HIS A 192 -5.68 4.78 -34.78
CA HIS A 192 -5.19 4.95 -36.15
C HIS A 192 -4.94 3.63 -36.90
N ARG A 193 -5.10 2.47 -36.24
CA ARG A 193 -4.81 1.15 -36.81
C ARG A 193 -3.39 1.07 -37.38
N SER A 194 -2.45 1.76 -36.74
CA SER A 194 -1.05 1.78 -37.14
C SER A 194 -0.35 0.45 -36.84
N GLY A 195 -0.97 -0.41 -36.03
CA GLY A 195 -0.33 -1.60 -35.46
C GLY A 195 0.62 -1.25 -34.32
N LYS A 196 0.56 0.01 -33.84
CA LYS A 196 1.30 0.52 -32.70
C LYS A 196 0.39 1.38 -31.83
N VAL A 197 0.69 1.44 -30.55
CA VAL A 197 0.07 2.36 -29.59
C VAL A 197 1.11 3.40 -29.20
N THR A 198 0.89 4.64 -29.61
CA THR A 198 1.69 5.76 -29.15
C THR A 198 1.31 6.11 -27.71
N MET A 199 2.22 6.76 -26.96
CA MET A 199 1.87 7.19 -25.59
C MET A 199 0.72 8.21 -25.59
N GLN A 200 0.64 9.05 -26.63
CA GLN A 200 -0.43 10.04 -26.74
C GLN A 200 -1.79 9.36 -26.93
N GLU A 201 -1.91 8.38 -27.82
CA GLU A 201 -3.14 7.58 -27.97
C GLU A 201 -3.52 6.90 -26.66
N PHE A 202 -2.53 6.37 -25.92
CA PHE A 202 -2.79 5.75 -24.63
C PHE A 202 -3.30 6.75 -23.58
N LEU A 203 -2.69 7.94 -23.50
CA LEU A 203 -3.15 9.03 -22.63
C LEU A 203 -4.56 9.53 -23.02
N ASP A 204 -4.81 9.71 -24.31
CA ASP A 204 -6.12 10.14 -24.81
C ASP A 204 -7.19 9.10 -24.49
N TRP A 205 -6.85 7.81 -24.63
CA TRP A 205 -7.72 6.72 -24.21
C TRP A 205 -7.99 6.75 -22.69
N LEU A 206 -6.96 6.92 -21.85
CA LEU A 206 -7.12 7.03 -20.38
C LEU A 206 -7.99 8.24 -19.97
N ASN A 207 -7.82 9.37 -20.67
CA ASN A 207 -8.66 10.55 -20.46
C ASN A 207 -10.10 10.33 -20.94
N SER A 208 -10.31 9.58 -22.02
CA SER A 208 -11.64 9.24 -22.53
C SER A 208 -12.44 8.33 -21.57
N VAL A 209 -11.76 7.52 -20.75
CA VAL A 209 -12.39 6.70 -19.70
C VAL A 209 -12.64 7.48 -18.40
N GLY A 210 -12.38 8.79 -18.40
CA GLY A 210 -12.67 9.70 -17.30
C GLY A 210 -11.57 9.82 -16.25
N MET A 211 -10.33 9.44 -16.58
CA MET A 211 -9.20 9.66 -15.69
C MET A 211 -8.37 10.84 -16.17
N GLU A 212 -8.10 11.84 -15.32
CA GLU A 212 -7.26 12.99 -15.68
C GLU A 212 -5.75 12.63 -15.65
N TRP A 213 -5.26 11.98 -16.72
CA TRP A 213 -3.85 11.62 -16.88
C TRP A 213 -3.10 12.60 -17.77
N ASN A 214 -1.86 12.90 -17.34
CA ASN A 214 -0.89 13.62 -18.13
C ASN A 214 0.41 12.81 -18.23
N MET A 215 1.32 13.27 -19.07
CA MET A 215 2.60 12.61 -19.31
C MET A 215 3.42 12.43 -18.02
N GLU A 216 3.39 13.42 -17.12
CA GLU A 216 4.11 13.38 -15.85
C GLU A 216 3.61 12.26 -14.94
N LYS A 217 2.29 12.11 -14.76
CA LYS A 217 1.68 11.02 -13.99
C LYS A 217 1.99 9.66 -14.60
N MET A 218 1.95 9.56 -15.93
CA MET A 218 2.29 8.34 -16.65
C MET A 218 3.74 7.95 -16.43
N MET A 219 4.67 8.88 -16.62
CA MET A 219 6.08 8.65 -16.36
C MET A 219 6.34 8.29 -14.90
N LEU A 220 5.69 8.99 -13.96
CA LEU A 220 5.82 8.67 -12.55
C LEU A 220 5.31 7.26 -12.24
N ALA A 221 4.19 6.83 -12.83
CA ALA A 221 3.67 5.48 -12.63
C ALA A 221 4.60 4.41 -13.23
N VAL A 222 5.05 4.60 -14.47
CA VAL A 222 5.80 3.57 -15.21
C VAL A 222 7.25 3.51 -14.76
N LEU A 223 7.90 4.67 -14.64
CA LEU A 223 9.33 4.79 -14.38
C LEU A 223 9.63 5.03 -12.89
N GLY A 224 8.71 5.66 -12.15
CA GLY A 224 8.95 6.07 -10.78
C GLY A 224 9.76 7.35 -10.61
N CYS A 225 9.85 7.83 -9.37
CA CYS A 225 10.61 9.02 -9.07
C CYS A 225 12.09 8.67 -8.95
N HIS A 226 12.85 9.04 -9.98
CA HIS A 226 14.23 8.63 -10.14
C HIS A 226 15.16 9.33 -9.14
N SER A 227 15.92 8.52 -8.38
CA SER A 227 17.23 8.93 -7.90
C SER A 227 18.19 9.01 -9.11
N GLN A 228 19.13 9.95 -9.13
CA GLN A 228 20.03 10.21 -10.27
C GLN A 228 20.82 9.00 -10.81
N LYS A 229 20.82 7.87 -10.09
CA LYS A 229 21.60 6.68 -10.43
C LYS A 229 21.08 5.90 -11.65
N ASP A 230 19.80 6.05 -12.01
CA ASP A 230 19.15 5.21 -13.04
C ASP A 230 18.85 5.97 -14.36
N GLU A 231 19.56 7.07 -14.62
CA GLU A 231 19.33 7.93 -15.78
C GLU A 231 19.51 7.21 -17.13
N LYS A 232 20.33 6.16 -17.19
CA LYS A 232 20.57 5.39 -18.42
C LYS A 232 19.39 4.51 -18.81
N ASP A 233 18.76 3.86 -17.83
CA ASP A 233 17.59 3.01 -18.06
C ASP A 233 16.35 3.85 -18.38
N ARG A 234 16.23 5.01 -17.73
CA ARG A 234 15.25 6.03 -18.10
C ARG A 234 15.38 6.46 -19.55
N ASN A 235 16.58 6.85 -19.98
CA ASN A 235 16.79 7.30 -21.36
C ASN A 235 16.47 6.20 -22.38
N LYS A 236 16.75 4.94 -22.03
CA LYS A 236 16.42 3.78 -22.88
C LYS A 236 14.90 3.58 -22.96
N LEU A 237 14.20 3.63 -21.84
CA LEU A 237 12.73 3.52 -21.79
C LEU A 237 12.03 4.72 -22.43
N GLU A 238 12.51 5.95 -22.20
CA GLU A 238 12.01 7.14 -22.87
C GLU A 238 12.23 7.05 -24.38
N LEU A 239 13.40 6.60 -24.84
CA LEU A 239 13.67 6.43 -26.26
C LEU A 239 12.76 5.36 -26.87
N HIS A 240 12.49 4.27 -26.14
CA HIS A 240 11.69 3.17 -26.63
C HIS A 240 10.18 3.48 -26.62
N LEU A 241 9.68 4.09 -25.54
CA LEU A 241 8.26 4.41 -25.37
C LEU A 241 7.84 5.71 -26.08
N PHE A 242 8.75 6.69 -26.15
CA PHE A 242 8.40 8.04 -26.61
C PHE A 242 9.07 8.43 -27.91
N GLY A 243 9.98 7.61 -28.45
CA GLY A 243 10.68 7.86 -29.70
C GLY A 243 11.28 9.26 -29.73
N LYS A 244 12.49 9.40 -29.19
CA LYS A 244 13.19 10.67 -29.31
C LYS A 244 13.48 10.88 -30.80
N ASP A 245 12.83 11.86 -31.41
CA ASP A 245 13.12 12.33 -32.75
C ASP A 245 14.60 12.76 -32.79
N GLY A 246 15.45 11.80 -33.13
CA GLY A 246 16.87 12.02 -33.31
C GLY A 246 17.03 12.90 -34.53
N ASP A 247 17.35 14.16 -34.28
CA ASP A 247 17.69 15.19 -35.26
C ASP A 247 18.93 14.73 -36.05
N GLY A 248 18.69 13.92 -37.09
CA GLY A 248 19.72 13.16 -37.77
C GLY A 248 19.16 12.46 -38.99
N MET A 249 18.97 13.25 -40.05
CA MET A 249 18.74 12.85 -41.44
C MET A 249 19.06 11.37 -41.76
N GLU A 250 18.03 10.54 -41.94
CA GLU A 250 17.77 9.83 -43.21
C GLU A 250 16.51 8.93 -43.10
N ALA A 251 15.43 9.44 -43.69
CA ALA A 251 14.39 8.74 -44.43
C ALA A 251 14.07 7.27 -44.04
N GLY A 252 13.39 7.12 -42.91
CA GLY A 252 12.67 5.91 -42.57
C GLY A 252 11.85 6.14 -41.31
N GLY A 253 10.86 7.04 -41.39
CA GLY A 253 10.02 7.45 -40.27
C GLY A 253 9.28 6.27 -39.65
N LYS A 254 9.96 5.55 -38.75
CA LYS A 254 9.33 4.55 -37.91
C LYS A 254 8.57 5.33 -36.86
N GLU A 255 7.26 5.42 -37.02
CA GLU A 255 6.37 5.98 -36.00
C GLU A 255 6.71 5.34 -34.64
N ALA A 256 6.99 6.20 -33.67
CA ALA A 256 7.28 5.82 -32.30
C ALA A 256 6.00 5.28 -31.65
N GLY A 257 6.05 4.07 -31.12
CA GLY A 257 4.89 3.45 -30.48
C GLY A 257 5.16 1.98 -30.16
N MET A 258 4.41 1.47 -29.20
CA MET A 258 4.49 0.08 -28.74
C MET A 258 3.70 -0.81 -29.69
N THR A 259 4.33 -1.84 -30.22
CA THR A 259 3.61 -2.96 -30.86
C THR A 259 2.72 -3.68 -29.85
N GLU A 260 1.80 -4.53 -30.31
CA GLU A 260 0.92 -5.30 -29.43
C GLU A 260 1.71 -6.13 -28.39
N HIS A 261 2.83 -6.72 -28.80
CA HIS A 261 3.67 -7.51 -27.92
C HIS A 261 4.35 -6.63 -26.85
N GLU A 262 4.94 -5.51 -27.24
CA GLU A 262 5.57 -4.55 -26.32
C GLU A 262 4.52 -3.95 -25.35
N PHE A 263 3.30 -3.70 -25.83
CA PHE A 263 2.20 -3.26 -24.99
C PHE A 263 1.79 -4.32 -23.96
N ALA A 264 1.76 -5.61 -24.35
CA ALA A 264 1.51 -6.69 -23.41
C ALA A 264 2.62 -6.81 -22.35
N GLU A 265 3.89 -6.70 -22.74
CA GLU A 265 5.02 -6.67 -21.80
C GLU A 265 4.92 -5.48 -20.85
N PHE A 266 4.51 -4.31 -21.37
CA PHE A 266 4.22 -3.14 -20.55
C PHE A 266 3.12 -3.42 -19.51
N LEU A 267 2.00 -4.01 -19.90
CA LEU A 267 0.93 -4.39 -18.97
C LEU A 267 1.41 -5.40 -17.91
N GLU A 268 2.22 -6.37 -18.31
CA GLU A 268 2.82 -7.33 -17.39
C GLU A 268 3.77 -6.64 -16.41
N SER A 269 4.57 -5.67 -16.88
CA SER A 269 5.48 -4.90 -16.05
C SER A 269 4.73 -4.13 -14.96
N LEU A 270 3.50 -3.66 -15.22
CA LEU A 270 2.66 -3.00 -14.21
C LEU A 270 2.28 -3.96 -13.07
N ASN A 271 2.11 -5.24 -13.37
CA ASN A 271 1.74 -6.30 -12.41
C ASN A 271 2.92 -6.86 -11.64
N LYS A 272 4.13 -6.74 -12.18
CA LYS A 272 5.36 -6.90 -11.41
C LYS A 272 5.43 -5.71 -10.48
N ASP A 273 4.73 -5.79 -9.34
CA ASP A 273 5.06 -4.95 -8.21
C ASP A 273 6.56 -5.13 -8.00
N ASP A 274 7.31 -4.01 -8.00
CA ASP A 274 8.73 -4.00 -7.67
C ASP A 274 8.82 -4.49 -6.23
N TYR A 275 8.76 -5.81 -6.08
CA TYR A 275 8.99 -6.46 -4.83
C TYR A 275 10.38 -5.97 -4.44
N ALA A 276 10.37 -5.15 -3.38
CA ALA A 276 11.52 -4.87 -2.54
C ALA A 276 12.27 -6.15 -2.12
N ASP A 277 11.72 -7.34 -2.42
CA ASP A 277 12.33 -8.66 -2.30
C ASP A 277 13.71 -8.76 -2.97
N GLU A 278 14.03 -8.19 -4.13
CA GLU A 278 15.40 -8.36 -4.66
C GLU A 278 16.47 -7.56 -3.88
N ARG A 279 16.15 -6.38 -3.34
CA ARG A 279 17.07 -5.66 -2.43
C ARG A 279 17.13 -6.28 -1.05
N VAL A 280 15.99 -6.69 -0.48
CA VAL A 280 15.95 -7.38 0.82
C VAL A 280 16.65 -8.74 0.73
N LYS A 281 16.52 -9.45 -0.39
CA LYS A 281 17.19 -10.72 -0.65
C LYS A 281 18.68 -10.53 -0.88
N SER A 282 19.10 -9.49 -1.61
CA SER A 282 20.53 -9.14 -1.74
C SER A 282 21.16 -8.79 -0.37
N ASP A 283 20.48 -7.97 0.44
CA ASP A 283 20.97 -7.60 1.77
C ASP A 283 20.96 -8.80 2.74
N MET A 284 19.96 -9.68 2.61
CA MET A 284 19.87 -10.92 3.39
C MET A 284 20.90 -11.97 2.96
N GLU A 285 21.23 -12.05 1.66
CA GLU A 285 22.26 -12.94 1.12
C GLU A 285 23.66 -12.43 1.50
N GLU A 286 23.90 -11.11 1.49
CA GLU A 286 25.15 -10.51 2.01
C GLU A 286 25.31 -10.76 3.53
N LEU A 287 24.22 -10.68 4.30
CA LEU A 287 24.23 -11.01 5.74
C LEU A 287 24.48 -12.49 6.02
N GLN A 288 24.03 -13.39 5.14
CA GLN A 288 24.30 -14.83 5.25
C GLN A 288 25.75 -15.16 4.92
N ASP A 289 26.34 -14.52 3.91
CA ASP A 289 27.76 -14.71 3.58
C ASP A 289 28.69 -14.16 4.66
N ARG A 290 28.34 -13.04 5.31
CA ARG A 290 29.10 -12.51 6.46
C ARG A 290 29.07 -13.41 7.69
N ARG A 291 28.08 -14.30 7.85
CA ARG A 291 28.06 -15.27 8.96
C ARG A 291 28.88 -16.53 8.70
N ARG A 292 29.37 -16.74 7.46
CA ARG A 292 30.15 -17.93 7.08
C ARG A 292 31.67 -17.74 7.17
N VAL A 293 32.14 -16.53 7.44
CA VAL A 293 33.56 -16.17 7.65
C VAL A 293 33.84 -16.04 9.13
#